data_AF-A0A539DSX6-F1
#
_entry.id   AF-A0A539DSX6-F1
#
_cell.length_a   1.000
_cell.length_b   1.000
_cell.length_c   1.000
_cell.angle_alpha   90.00
_cell.angle_beta   90.00
_cell.angle_gamma   90.00
#
_symmetry.space_group_name_H-M   'P 1'
#
loop_
_entity.id
_entity.type
_entity.pdbx_description
1 polymer ?
#
loop_
_entity_poly.entity_id
_entity_poly.type
_entity_poly.pdbx_seq_one_letter_code
_entity_poly.pdbx_strand_id
1 'polypeptide(L)'
;VLLRALGFSNQNILDIFFDKVNYTITESALNMHLVPDMLRGETAAFDIKSPKGKVIVEAGRRIMARHIREIESSGITSLQVPNEYIIGRIIATDIVDTDSGEIIAAANTEITADLFGKLLAAGVKEISTLYINDLDRGPFISSTLNIDSTQNELEALVEIYRMMRPGEPPTKEAAQGLFQNLFFSFDRYDLSPVGRMKFNRRVGRTAETGEGTLSKQDIIDVLKVLIDIKNGGGTVDDIDHLGNRRIRSVGEMVENQFRVGLVRVERAVKERLSLAESEGLMPQELINAKPISAVVKEFFGSSQLSQFMDQNNPLSEITHKRRVSALGPGGLTRERAGFEVRDVHPTHYGRVCPIETPEGPNIGLINSLSVYARTNRFGFLETPYR
;
A
#
# COMPACT_ATOMS: atom_id res chain seq x y z
N VAL A 1 -5.58 7.44 11.30
CA VAL A 1 -4.30 8.16 11.43
C VAL A 1 -3.64 8.49 10.08
N LEU A 2 -3.00 7.56 9.34
CA LEU A 2 -2.17 7.89 8.16
C LEU A 2 -2.91 8.72 7.09
N LEU A 3 -4.15 8.32 6.74
CA LEU A 3 -4.95 9.06 5.76
C LEU A 3 -5.32 10.48 6.23
N ARG A 4 -5.58 10.67 7.53
CA ARG A 4 -5.80 12.01 8.11
C ARG A 4 -4.54 12.86 8.02
N ALA A 5 -3.36 12.27 8.25
CA ALA A 5 -2.07 12.95 8.10
C ALA A 5 -1.78 13.35 6.63
N LEU A 6 -2.42 12.70 5.66
CA LEU A 6 -2.39 13.11 4.24
C LEU A 6 -3.42 14.21 3.92
N GLY A 7 -4.21 14.65 4.90
CA GLY A 7 -5.24 15.68 4.77
C GLY A 7 -6.63 15.17 4.37
N PHE A 8 -6.91 13.87 4.47
CA PHE A 8 -8.24 13.35 4.18
C PHE A 8 -9.17 13.41 5.41
N SER A 9 -10.39 13.92 5.22
CA SER A 9 -11.46 13.87 6.20
C SER A 9 -12.13 12.49 6.25
N ASN A 10 -12.97 12.22 7.27
CA ASN A 10 -13.74 10.96 7.35
C ASN A 10 -14.55 10.71 6.09
N GLN A 11 -15.27 11.73 5.61
CA GLN A 11 -16.08 11.63 4.41
C GLN A 11 -15.22 11.29 3.20
N ASN A 12 -14.09 11.98 3.00
CA ASN A 12 -13.22 11.67 1.86
C ASN A 12 -12.64 10.25 1.95
N ILE A 13 -12.28 9.79 3.14
CA ILE A 13 -11.82 8.42 3.34
C ILE A 13 -12.92 7.42 2.95
N LEU A 14 -14.14 7.61 3.47
CA LEU A 14 -15.25 6.70 3.16
C LEU A 14 -15.58 6.70 1.66
N ASP A 15 -15.59 7.87 1.02
CA ASP A 15 -15.86 8.03 -0.41
C ASP A 15 -14.82 7.33 -1.30
N ILE A 16 -13.58 7.19 -0.83
CA ILE A 16 -12.50 6.53 -1.57
C ILE A 16 -12.65 5.00 -1.55
N PHE A 17 -13.14 4.44 -0.44
CA PHE A 17 -13.09 2.99 -0.18
C PHE A 17 -14.45 2.29 -0.22
N PHE A 18 -15.56 3.02 -0.12
CA PHE A 18 -16.91 2.45 -0.13
C PHE A 18 -17.75 3.03 -1.25
N ASP A 19 -18.54 2.16 -1.87
CA ASP A 19 -19.70 2.58 -2.65
C ASP A 19 -20.81 3.04 -1.68
N LYS A 20 -21.67 3.96 -2.14
CA LYS A 20 -22.77 4.52 -1.32
C LYS A 20 -24.11 3.97 -1.77
N VAL A 21 -24.98 3.71 -0.80
CA VAL A 21 -26.41 3.44 -1.03
C VAL A 21 -27.18 4.68 -0.57
N ASN A 22 -27.91 5.30 -1.50
CA ASN A 22 -28.69 6.50 -1.21
C ASN A 22 -30.14 6.12 -0.87
N TYR A 23 -30.70 6.79 0.13
CA TYR A 23 -32.07 6.65 0.56
C TYR A 23 -32.76 8.01 0.52
N THR A 24 -33.96 8.06 -0.03
CA THR A 24 -34.83 9.24 -0.01
C THR A 24 -35.97 8.98 0.96
N ILE A 25 -36.15 9.88 1.92
CA ILE A 25 -37.25 9.86 2.89
C ILE A 25 -38.39 10.70 2.34
N THR A 26 -39.59 10.10 2.30
CA THR A 26 -40.85 10.79 2.04
C THR A 26 -41.77 10.65 3.25
N GLU A 27 -42.81 11.48 3.36
CA GLU A 27 -43.72 11.52 4.53
C GLU A 27 -44.32 10.15 4.92
N SER A 28 -44.40 9.21 3.98
CA SER A 28 -45.01 7.89 4.18
C SER A 28 -44.07 6.70 3.90
N ALA A 29 -42.87 6.92 3.35
CA ALA A 29 -42.03 5.83 2.85
C ALA A 29 -40.53 6.17 2.76
N LEU A 30 -39.69 5.17 3.02
CA LEU A 30 -38.26 5.19 2.75
C LEU A 30 -37.98 4.52 1.39
N ASN A 31 -37.37 5.25 0.46
CA ASN A 31 -37.02 4.74 -0.87
C ASN A 31 -35.51 4.57 -0.98
N MET A 32 -35.05 3.35 -1.23
CA MET A 32 -33.64 3.04 -1.49
C MET A 32 -33.35 3.12 -2.99
N HIS A 33 -32.35 3.89 -3.39
CA HIS A 33 -31.82 3.87 -4.75
C HIS A 33 -31.12 2.55 -5.01
N LEU A 34 -31.60 1.81 -6.00
CA LEU A 34 -31.17 0.45 -6.26
C LEU A 34 -30.07 0.41 -7.32
N VAL A 35 -28.92 -0.14 -6.94
CA VAL A 35 -27.93 -0.69 -7.88
C VAL A 35 -28.08 -2.22 -7.87
N PRO A 36 -28.60 -2.86 -8.94
CA PRO A 36 -28.98 -4.27 -8.92
C PRO A 36 -27.85 -5.22 -8.51
N ASP A 37 -26.61 -4.91 -8.91
CA ASP A 37 -25.44 -5.71 -8.57
C ASP A 37 -25.10 -5.71 -7.07
N MET A 38 -25.46 -4.66 -6.33
CA MET A 38 -25.22 -4.56 -4.88
C MET A 38 -26.08 -5.52 -4.05
N LEU A 39 -27.19 -6.01 -4.60
CA LEU A 39 -28.02 -7.01 -3.93
C LEU A 39 -27.48 -8.44 -4.06
N ARG A 40 -26.37 -8.63 -4.77
CA ARG A 40 -25.87 -9.97 -5.09
C ARG A 40 -25.46 -10.73 -3.85
N GLY A 41 -26.06 -11.90 -3.67
CA GLY A 41 -25.71 -12.82 -2.59
C GLY A 41 -26.29 -12.44 -1.23
N GLU A 42 -26.97 -11.30 -1.11
CA GLU A 42 -27.73 -10.92 0.09
C GLU A 42 -29.02 -11.74 0.22
N THR A 43 -29.53 -11.84 1.45
CA THR A 43 -30.86 -12.40 1.74
C THR A 43 -31.86 -11.27 1.74
N ALA A 44 -32.93 -11.39 0.95
CA ALA A 44 -33.95 -10.35 0.87
C ALA A 44 -34.67 -10.18 2.21
N ALA A 45 -34.61 -9.00 2.81
CA ALA A 45 -35.30 -8.69 4.07
C ALA A 45 -36.82 -8.51 3.89
N PHE A 46 -37.27 -8.20 2.67
CA PHE A 46 -38.66 -7.95 2.31
C PHE A 46 -38.92 -8.40 0.86
N ASP A 47 -40.20 -8.48 0.48
CA ASP A 47 -40.59 -8.86 -0.88
C ASP A 47 -40.19 -7.78 -1.90
N ILE A 48 -39.32 -8.16 -2.84
CA ILE A 48 -38.92 -7.28 -3.95
C ILE A 48 -39.91 -7.46 -5.10
N LYS A 49 -40.66 -6.42 -5.42
CA LYS A 49 -41.70 -6.43 -6.46
C LYS A 49 -41.29 -5.60 -7.67
N SER A 50 -41.69 -6.08 -8.85
CA SER A 50 -41.65 -5.34 -10.11
C SER A 50 -42.63 -4.15 -10.09
N PRO A 51 -42.43 -3.10 -10.92
CA PRO A 51 -43.40 -2.01 -11.06
C PRO A 51 -44.81 -2.49 -11.45
N LYS A 52 -44.91 -3.68 -12.07
CA LYS A 52 -46.17 -4.34 -12.41
C LYS A 52 -46.78 -5.16 -11.27
N GLY A 53 -46.25 -5.06 -10.06
CA GLY A 53 -46.73 -5.77 -8.86
C GLY A 53 -46.31 -7.25 -8.75
N LYS A 54 -45.58 -7.79 -9.74
CA LYS A 54 -45.07 -9.17 -9.71
C LYS A 54 -43.91 -9.28 -8.70
N VAL A 55 -44.00 -10.19 -7.74
CA VAL A 55 -42.90 -10.50 -6.81
C VAL A 55 -41.75 -11.17 -7.58
N ILE A 56 -40.56 -10.56 -7.54
CA ILE A 56 -39.33 -11.08 -8.15
C ILE A 56 -38.58 -11.93 -7.13
N VAL A 57 -38.48 -11.45 -5.88
CA VAL A 57 -37.84 -12.17 -4.76
C VAL A 57 -38.75 -12.08 -3.54
N GLU A 58 -39.09 -13.24 -2.98
CA GLU A 58 -39.80 -13.33 -1.70
C GLU A 58 -38.85 -13.05 -0.52
N ALA A 59 -39.38 -12.46 0.55
CA ALA A 59 -38.65 -12.24 1.79
C ALA A 59 -38.02 -13.55 2.32
N GLY A 60 -36.81 -13.45 2.85
CA GLY A 60 -36.02 -14.57 3.38
C GLY A 60 -35.29 -15.40 2.32
N ARG A 61 -35.51 -15.16 1.01
CA ARG A 61 -34.77 -15.86 -0.05
C ARG A 61 -33.49 -15.12 -0.42
N ARG A 62 -32.46 -15.90 -0.74
CA ARG A 62 -31.17 -15.38 -1.23
C ARG A 62 -31.30 -14.86 -2.66
N ILE A 63 -30.75 -13.68 -2.92
CA ILE A 63 -30.79 -13.01 -4.21
C ILE A 63 -29.70 -13.62 -5.11
N MET A 64 -30.14 -14.37 -6.12
CA MET A 64 -29.28 -15.03 -7.11
C MET A 64 -29.18 -14.19 -8.39
N ALA A 65 -28.19 -14.51 -9.24
CA ALA A 65 -27.96 -13.82 -10.51
C ALA A 65 -29.20 -13.75 -11.43
N ARG A 66 -30.10 -14.76 -11.38
CA ARG A 66 -31.37 -14.73 -12.13
C ARG A 66 -32.29 -13.59 -11.69
N HIS A 67 -32.38 -13.35 -10.38
CA HIS A 67 -33.24 -12.30 -9.83
C HIS A 67 -32.68 -10.91 -10.18
N ILE A 68 -31.35 -10.75 -10.17
CA ILE A 68 -30.69 -9.50 -10.57
C ILE A 68 -31.02 -9.16 -12.03
N ARG A 69 -30.92 -10.12 -12.95
CA ARG A 69 -31.31 -9.91 -14.36
C ARG A 69 -32.78 -9.54 -14.52
N GLU A 70 -33.67 -10.12 -13.71
CA GLU A 70 -35.10 -9.76 -13.69
C GLU A 70 -35.33 -8.34 -13.13
N ILE A 71 -34.55 -7.91 -12.14
CA ILE A 71 -34.56 -6.54 -11.61
C ILE A 71 -34.05 -5.54 -12.67
N GLU A 72 -32.94 -5.84 -13.33
CA GLU A 72 -32.37 -5.01 -14.40
C GLU A 72 -33.33 -4.86 -15.58
N SER A 73 -33.89 -5.98 -16.06
CA SER A 73 -34.84 -5.98 -17.18
C SER A 73 -36.18 -5.32 -16.86
N SER A 74 -36.53 -5.17 -15.57
CA SER A 74 -37.71 -4.42 -15.14
C SER A 74 -37.46 -2.93 -14.90
N GLY A 75 -36.21 -2.47 -15.03
CA GLY A 75 -35.84 -1.05 -14.99
C GLY A 75 -36.07 -0.38 -13.63
N ILE A 76 -36.00 -1.14 -12.53
CA ILE A 76 -36.23 -0.61 -11.18
C ILE A 76 -35.03 0.23 -10.75
N THR A 77 -35.25 1.53 -10.54
CA THR A 77 -34.23 2.47 -10.04
C THR A 77 -34.33 2.76 -8.55
N SER A 78 -35.49 2.50 -7.95
CA SER A 78 -35.76 2.72 -6.52
C SER A 78 -36.69 1.65 -5.96
N LEU A 79 -36.39 1.18 -4.74
CA LEU A 79 -37.22 0.24 -3.99
C LEU A 79 -37.75 0.91 -2.73
N GLN A 80 -39.04 0.75 -2.47
CA GLN A 80 -39.60 1.12 -1.18
C GLN A 80 -39.17 0.08 -0.14
N VAL A 81 -38.47 0.52 0.91
CA VAL A 81 -37.93 -0.34 1.96
C VAL A 81 -38.57 -0.01 3.30
N PRO A 82 -38.75 -0.98 4.22
CA PRO A 82 -39.19 -0.70 5.57
C PRO A 82 -38.22 0.22 6.31
N ASN A 83 -38.72 1.06 7.22
CA ASN A 83 -37.88 1.93 8.06
C ASN A 83 -36.87 1.13 8.91
N GLU A 84 -37.21 -0.12 9.26
CA GLU A 84 -36.31 -1.01 10.01
C GLU A 84 -35.07 -1.44 9.20
N TYR A 85 -35.12 -1.39 7.86
CA TYR A 85 -34.03 -1.85 7.00
C TYR A 85 -32.79 -0.95 7.07
N ILE A 86 -32.97 0.33 7.40
CA ILE A 86 -31.86 1.29 7.52
C ILE A 86 -31.17 1.19 8.90
N ILE A 87 -31.83 0.58 9.88
CA ILE A 87 -31.28 0.41 11.23
C ILE A 87 -30.08 -0.54 11.16
N GLY A 88 -28.96 -0.15 11.77
CA GLY A 88 -27.69 -0.87 11.72
C GLY A 88 -26.85 -0.57 10.47
N ARG A 89 -27.35 0.22 9.51
CA ARG A 89 -26.52 0.75 8.41
C ARG A 89 -25.68 1.93 8.90
N ILE A 90 -24.54 2.15 8.25
CA ILE A 90 -23.56 3.18 8.65
C ILE A 90 -23.65 4.38 7.72
N ILE A 91 -23.70 5.58 8.28
CA ILE A 91 -23.81 6.85 7.55
C ILE A 91 -22.51 7.14 6.79
N ALA A 92 -22.62 7.53 5.52
CA ALA A 92 -21.47 7.82 4.65
C ALA A 92 -20.98 9.27 4.75
N THR A 93 -21.90 10.24 4.94
CA THR A 93 -21.61 11.69 4.93
C THR A 93 -22.19 12.35 6.16
N ASP A 94 -21.56 13.43 6.65
CA ASP A 94 -22.12 14.17 7.79
C ASP A 94 -23.50 14.72 7.41
N ILE A 95 -24.48 14.51 8.28
CA ILE A 95 -25.83 15.01 8.13
C ILE A 95 -25.96 16.24 9.01
N VAL A 96 -26.14 17.39 8.36
CA VAL A 96 -26.35 18.68 9.01
C VAL A 96 -27.81 19.07 8.94
N ASP A 97 -28.30 19.68 10.02
CA ASP A 97 -29.59 20.35 10.03
C ASP A 97 -29.48 21.65 9.22
N THR A 98 -30.35 21.83 8.23
CA THR A 98 -30.36 23.05 7.40
C THR A 98 -30.82 24.29 8.16
N ASP A 99 -31.58 24.12 9.25
CA ASP A 99 -32.15 25.25 10.00
C ASP A 99 -31.23 25.73 11.12
N SER A 100 -30.60 24.80 11.86
CA SER A 100 -29.67 25.13 12.96
C SER A 100 -28.20 25.16 12.54
N GLY A 101 -27.82 24.49 11.45
CA GLY A 101 -26.44 24.29 11.05
C GLY A 101 -25.66 23.30 11.92
N GLU A 102 -26.32 22.62 12.87
CA GLU A 102 -25.69 21.62 13.73
C GLU A 102 -25.56 20.27 13.01
N ILE A 103 -24.48 19.54 13.31
CA ILE A 103 -24.28 18.18 12.81
C ILE A 103 -25.18 17.23 13.63
N ILE A 104 -26.23 16.71 13.01
CA ILE A 104 -27.15 15.74 13.62
C ILE A 104 -26.45 14.38 13.76
N ALA A 105 -25.71 13.98 12.73
CA ALA A 105 -24.98 12.73 12.69
C ALA A 105 -23.67 12.86 11.90
N ALA A 106 -22.57 12.38 12.48
CA ALA A 106 -21.27 12.36 11.82
C ALA A 106 -21.15 11.15 10.88
N ALA A 107 -20.31 11.27 9.85
CA ALA A 107 -19.92 10.20 8.97
C ALA A 107 -19.27 9.06 9.76
N ASN A 108 -19.54 7.82 9.34
CA ASN A 108 -19.19 6.57 10.02
C ASN A 108 -20.02 6.25 11.27
N THR A 109 -21.12 6.96 11.54
CA THR A 109 -22.02 6.64 12.67
C THR A 109 -23.05 5.58 12.25
N GLU A 110 -23.32 4.61 13.13
CA GLU A 110 -24.37 3.61 12.93
C GLU A 110 -25.76 4.22 13.17
N ILE A 111 -26.72 3.88 12.32
CA ILE A 111 -28.09 4.36 12.43
C ILE A 111 -28.85 3.50 13.45
N THR A 112 -29.08 4.07 14.64
CA THR A 112 -29.98 3.51 15.65
C THR A 112 -31.41 4.01 15.47
N ALA A 113 -32.39 3.34 16.07
CA ALA A 113 -33.79 3.78 16.02
C ALA A 113 -33.97 5.22 16.55
N ASP A 114 -33.25 5.58 17.62
CA ASP A 114 -33.27 6.92 18.20
C ASP A 114 -32.67 7.97 17.25
N LEU A 115 -31.53 7.65 16.62
CA LEU A 115 -30.90 8.54 15.65
C LEU A 115 -31.78 8.73 14.42
N PHE A 116 -32.38 7.66 13.93
CA PHE A 116 -33.32 7.72 12.80
C PHE A 116 -34.53 8.59 13.12
N GLY A 117 -35.09 8.48 14.33
CA GLY A 117 -36.17 9.37 14.79
C GLY A 117 -35.78 10.84 14.80
N LYS A 118 -34.55 11.17 15.22
CA LYS A 118 -34.01 12.55 15.16
C LYS A 118 -33.85 13.05 13.72
N LEU A 119 -33.37 12.22 12.81
CA LEU A 119 -33.21 12.56 11.39
C LEU A 119 -34.57 12.87 10.73
N LEU A 120 -35.61 12.11 11.08
CA LEU A 120 -36.98 12.37 10.61
C LEU A 120 -37.54 13.68 11.18
N ALA A 121 -37.33 13.94 12.48
CA ALA A 121 -37.80 15.16 13.13
C ALA A 121 -37.12 16.42 12.56
N ALA A 122 -35.86 16.30 12.16
CA ALA A 122 -35.11 17.37 11.49
C ALA A 122 -35.47 17.54 9.99
N GLY A 123 -36.39 16.73 9.45
CA GLY A 123 -36.85 16.89 8.06
C GLY A 123 -35.82 16.49 6.99
N VAL A 124 -34.84 15.64 7.33
CA VAL A 124 -33.80 15.19 6.39
C VAL A 124 -34.43 14.37 5.26
N LYS A 125 -34.21 14.79 4.01
CA LYS A 125 -34.80 14.16 2.82
C LYS A 125 -33.97 13.05 2.22
N GLU A 126 -32.65 13.12 2.36
CA GLU A 126 -31.71 12.18 1.74
C GLU A 126 -30.68 11.70 2.76
N ILE A 127 -30.45 10.39 2.78
CA ILE A 127 -29.45 9.74 3.64
C ILE A 127 -28.60 8.83 2.75
N SER A 128 -27.28 9.00 2.81
CA SER A 128 -26.33 8.08 2.18
C SER A 128 -25.73 7.15 3.22
N THR A 129 -25.81 5.84 3.01
CA THR A 129 -25.14 4.83 3.84
C THR A 129 -24.01 4.15 3.07
N LEU A 130 -23.06 3.57 3.80
CA LEU A 130 -22.01 2.74 3.21
C LEU A 130 -22.60 1.43 2.67
N TYR A 131 -22.18 1.03 1.48
CA TYR A 131 -22.43 -0.32 0.97
C TYR A 131 -21.44 -1.29 1.61
N ILE A 132 -21.97 -2.17 2.46
CA ILE A 132 -21.21 -3.18 3.20
C ILE A 132 -21.91 -4.52 3.00
N ASN A 133 -21.12 -5.53 2.65
CA ASN A 133 -21.56 -6.91 2.42
C ASN A 133 -20.57 -7.88 3.06
N ASP A 134 -21.09 -8.98 3.61
CA ASP A 134 -20.30 -10.04 4.26
C ASP A 134 -19.46 -10.88 3.27
N LEU A 135 -19.73 -10.75 1.97
CA LEU A 135 -19.04 -11.52 0.93
C LEU A 135 -17.78 -10.83 0.41
N ASP A 136 -17.92 -9.63 -0.15
CA ASP A 136 -16.90 -8.97 -0.97
C ASP A 136 -16.70 -7.48 -0.66
N ARG A 137 -17.44 -6.93 0.31
CA ARG A 137 -17.36 -5.52 0.73
C ARG A 137 -17.36 -5.40 2.25
N GLY A 138 -16.28 -5.86 2.89
CA GLY A 138 -16.16 -5.81 4.34
C GLY A 138 -16.03 -4.38 4.92
N PRO A 139 -16.50 -4.12 6.15
CA PRO A 139 -16.48 -2.80 6.78
C PRO A 139 -15.11 -2.39 7.37
N PHE A 140 -13.99 -2.79 6.74
CA PHE A 140 -12.67 -2.69 7.37
C PHE A 140 -12.24 -1.26 7.71
N ILE A 141 -12.43 -0.32 6.77
CA ILE A 141 -12.08 1.09 6.99
C ILE A 141 -13.02 1.72 8.03
N SER A 142 -14.31 1.38 7.98
CA SER A 142 -15.30 1.86 8.95
C SER A 142 -14.96 1.41 10.39
N SER A 143 -14.66 0.12 10.59
CA SER A 143 -14.23 -0.40 11.89
C SER A 143 -12.91 0.22 12.35
N THR A 144 -11.98 0.48 11.43
CA THR A 144 -10.69 1.12 11.75
C THR A 144 -10.89 2.57 12.21
N LEU A 145 -11.81 3.31 11.56
CA LEU A 145 -12.14 4.69 11.96
C LEU A 145 -12.74 4.77 13.37
N ASN A 146 -13.47 3.74 13.81
CA ASN A 146 -14.04 3.69 15.17
C ASN A 146 -12.98 3.48 16.26
N ILE A 147 -11.83 2.88 15.92
CA ILE A 147 -10.71 2.65 16.85
C ILE A 147 -9.74 3.84 16.84
N ASP A 148 -9.71 4.61 15.75
CA ASP A 148 -8.82 5.77 15.58
C ASP A 148 -9.17 6.88 16.57
N SER A 149 -8.22 7.18 17.47
CA SER A 149 -8.36 8.25 18.47
C SER A 149 -8.19 9.65 17.90
N THR A 150 -7.66 9.79 16.67
CA THR A 150 -7.35 11.08 16.04
C THR A 150 -8.55 11.60 15.25
N GLN A 151 -8.79 12.92 15.31
CA GLN A 151 -9.93 13.55 14.61
C GLN A 151 -9.49 14.43 13.43
N ASN A 152 -8.32 15.06 13.53
CA ASN A 152 -7.82 16.00 12.50
C ASN A 152 -6.40 15.65 12.03
N GLU A 153 -5.94 16.34 10.99
CA GLU A 153 -4.62 16.13 10.39
C GLU A 153 -3.48 16.36 11.39
N LEU A 154 -3.58 17.41 12.23
CA LEU A 154 -2.53 17.76 13.18
C LEU A 154 -2.38 16.69 14.26
N GLU A 155 -3.49 16.21 14.84
CA GLU A 155 -3.49 15.11 15.80
C GLU A 155 -2.91 13.83 15.18
N ALA A 156 -3.27 13.52 13.93
CA ALA A 156 -2.72 12.37 13.24
C ALA A 156 -1.21 12.48 13.01
N LEU A 157 -0.70 13.66 12.64
CA LEU A 157 0.74 13.91 12.49
C LEU A 157 1.47 13.83 13.84
N VAL A 158 0.86 14.35 14.91
CA VAL A 158 1.40 14.26 16.28
C VAL A 158 1.48 12.81 16.74
N GLU A 159 0.47 11.99 16.44
CA GLU A 159 0.46 10.58 16.79
C GLU A 159 1.55 9.79 16.06
N ILE A 160 1.73 10.04 14.75
CA ILE A 160 2.84 9.49 13.97
C ILE A 160 4.19 9.92 14.57
N TYR A 161 4.32 11.19 14.96
CA TYR A 161 5.55 11.70 15.57
C TYR A 161 5.88 10.98 16.89
N ARG A 162 4.89 10.83 17.78
CA ARG A 162 5.05 10.15 19.07
C ARG A 162 5.46 8.69 18.90
N MET A 163 4.90 8.01 17.90
CA MET A 163 5.25 6.61 17.60
C MET A 163 6.69 6.48 17.11
N MET A 164 7.15 7.39 16.23
CA MET A 164 8.49 7.36 15.67
C MET A 164 9.57 7.88 16.64
N ARG A 165 9.22 8.82 17.51
CA ARG A 165 10.10 9.46 18.48
C ARG A 165 9.46 9.49 19.87
N PRO A 166 9.41 8.33 20.55
CA PRO A 166 8.81 8.25 21.87
C PRO A 166 9.59 9.11 22.88
N GLY A 167 8.89 10.00 23.57
CA GLY A 167 9.45 10.85 24.63
C GLY A 167 9.87 12.27 24.19
N GLU A 168 9.94 12.55 22.89
CA GLU A 168 10.16 13.92 22.41
C GLU A 168 8.82 14.70 22.35
N PRO A 169 8.75 15.94 22.89
CA PRO A 169 7.53 16.74 22.81
C PRO A 169 7.24 17.11 21.34
N PRO A 170 6.04 16.81 20.81
CA PRO A 170 5.71 17.09 19.42
C PRO A 170 5.38 18.57 19.23
N THR A 171 6.01 19.23 18.25
CA THR A 171 5.55 20.51 17.69
C THR A 171 4.93 20.29 16.32
N LYS A 172 4.04 21.20 15.90
CA LYS A 172 3.36 21.10 14.59
C LYS A 172 4.36 21.02 13.44
N GLU A 173 5.37 21.90 13.47
CA GLU A 173 6.39 22.01 12.44
C GLU A 173 7.28 20.76 12.40
N ALA A 174 7.65 20.22 13.58
CA ALA A 174 8.45 19.00 13.65
C ALA A 174 7.68 17.77 13.15
N ALA A 175 6.40 17.66 13.50
CA ALA A 175 5.54 16.56 13.05
C ALA A 175 5.30 16.60 11.53
N GLN A 176 4.95 17.78 11.00
CA GLN A 176 4.81 17.99 9.54
C GLN A 176 6.12 17.71 8.80
N GLY A 177 7.23 18.27 9.30
CA GLY A 177 8.56 18.08 8.72
C GLY A 177 9.01 16.63 8.74
N LEU A 178 8.75 15.88 9.83
CA LEU A 178 9.04 14.46 9.91
C LEU A 178 8.24 13.68 8.86
N PHE A 179 6.92 13.89 8.81
CA PHE A 179 6.04 13.14 7.90
C PHE A 179 6.38 13.37 6.43
N GLN A 180 6.64 14.63 6.03
CA GLN A 180 7.09 14.96 4.68
C GLN A 180 8.41 14.26 4.32
N ASN A 181 9.35 14.25 5.26
CA ASN A 181 10.66 13.62 5.08
C ASN A 181 10.64 12.08 5.04
N LEU A 182 9.57 11.43 5.51
CA LEU A 182 9.47 9.97 5.51
C LEU A 182 9.18 9.40 4.11
N PHE A 183 8.29 10.04 3.34
CA PHE A 183 7.77 9.45 2.10
C PHE A 183 7.83 10.36 0.87
N PHE A 184 7.86 11.68 1.08
CA PHE A 184 7.65 12.68 0.03
C PHE A 184 8.92 13.47 -0.32
N SER A 185 10.01 13.27 0.43
CA SER A 185 11.29 13.93 0.20
C SER A 185 12.24 13.04 -0.61
N PHE A 186 12.63 13.50 -1.80
CA PHE A 186 13.52 12.76 -2.70
C PHE A 186 14.90 12.46 -2.09
N ASP A 187 15.40 13.35 -1.23
CA ASP A 187 16.70 13.17 -0.55
C ASP A 187 16.70 12.00 0.44
N ARG A 188 15.52 11.59 0.92
CA ARG A 188 15.36 10.56 1.97
C ARG A 188 14.62 9.32 1.50
N TYR A 189 13.82 9.43 0.45
CA TYR A 189 13.00 8.35 -0.06
C TYR A 189 13.08 8.27 -1.58
N ASP A 190 13.53 7.12 -2.07
CA ASP A 190 13.62 6.82 -3.50
C ASP A 190 13.29 5.33 -3.73
N LEU A 191 12.17 5.06 -4.42
CA LEU A 191 11.80 3.72 -4.85
C LEU A 191 12.78 3.14 -5.87
N SER A 192 13.62 3.97 -6.50
CA SER A 192 14.36 3.67 -7.72
C SER A 192 13.44 3.35 -8.91
N PRO A 193 13.97 3.35 -10.15
CA PRO A 193 13.20 2.95 -11.32
C PRO A 193 12.60 1.54 -11.20
N VAL A 194 13.31 0.62 -10.52
CA VAL A 194 12.84 -0.77 -10.38
C VAL A 194 11.69 -0.87 -9.39
N GLY A 195 11.78 -0.19 -8.25
CA GLY A 195 10.70 -0.17 -7.26
C GLY A 195 9.46 0.50 -7.81
N ARG A 196 9.60 1.61 -8.54
CA ARG A 196 8.46 2.27 -9.19
C ARG A 196 7.81 1.39 -10.27
N MET A 197 8.59 0.74 -11.12
CA MET A 197 8.07 -0.21 -12.11
C MET A 197 7.31 -1.35 -11.44
N LYS A 198 7.86 -1.93 -10.36
CA LYS A 198 7.20 -3.01 -9.61
C LYS A 198 5.92 -2.56 -8.93
N PHE A 199 5.98 -1.41 -8.27
CA PHE A 199 4.85 -0.78 -7.63
C PHE A 199 3.70 -0.60 -8.61
N ASN A 200 3.96 0.09 -9.72
CA ASN A 200 2.93 0.40 -10.73
C ASN A 200 2.30 -0.87 -11.29
N ARG A 201 3.10 -1.87 -11.65
CA ARG A 201 2.58 -3.17 -12.12
C ARG A 201 1.72 -3.87 -11.07
N ARG A 202 2.11 -3.81 -9.80
CA ARG A 202 1.37 -4.48 -8.71
C ARG A 202 0.02 -3.84 -8.41
N VAL A 203 -0.07 -2.52 -8.52
CA VAL A 203 -1.33 -1.77 -8.37
C VAL A 203 -2.15 -1.69 -9.68
N GLY A 204 -1.72 -2.36 -10.75
CA GLY A 204 -2.46 -2.43 -12.01
C GLY A 204 -2.33 -1.20 -12.93
N ARG A 205 -1.32 -0.34 -12.71
CA ARG A 205 -1.04 0.81 -13.58
C ARG A 205 -0.26 0.39 -14.82
N THR A 206 -0.53 1.05 -15.94
CA THR A 206 0.11 0.79 -17.24
C THR A 206 1.51 1.39 -17.36
N ALA A 207 1.78 2.50 -16.67
CA ALA A 207 3.07 3.18 -16.73
C ALA A 207 4.16 2.41 -15.97
N GLU A 208 5.31 2.17 -16.60
CA GLU A 208 6.47 1.51 -15.94
C GLU A 208 7.39 2.49 -15.21
N THR A 209 7.29 3.77 -15.51
CA THR A 209 8.12 4.84 -14.95
C THR A 209 7.28 5.80 -14.11
N GLY A 210 7.94 6.58 -13.26
CA GLY A 210 7.30 7.58 -12.41
C GLY A 210 8.29 8.17 -11.41
N GLU A 211 7.78 8.98 -10.49
CA GLU A 211 8.58 9.61 -9.43
C GLU A 211 9.13 8.59 -8.43
N GLY A 212 10.30 8.89 -7.86
CA GLY A 212 10.95 8.04 -6.85
C GLY A 212 10.28 8.11 -5.48
N THR A 213 9.69 9.25 -5.14
CA THR A 213 8.92 9.45 -3.89
C THR A 213 7.53 8.84 -4.00
N LEU A 214 6.86 8.60 -2.87
CA LEU A 214 5.46 8.17 -2.87
C LEU A 214 4.54 9.37 -3.09
N SER A 215 3.40 9.13 -3.74
CA SER A 215 2.29 10.08 -3.80
C SER A 215 1.15 9.68 -2.86
N LYS A 216 0.23 10.62 -2.57
CA LYS A 216 -0.99 10.30 -1.81
C LYS A 216 -1.80 9.18 -2.49
N GLN A 217 -1.87 9.23 -3.82
CA GLN A 217 -2.57 8.23 -4.62
C GLN A 217 -1.90 6.85 -4.54
N ASP A 218 -0.56 6.79 -4.48
CA ASP A 218 0.16 5.52 -4.28
C ASP A 218 -0.29 4.82 -2.99
N ILE A 219 -0.39 5.56 -1.89
CA ILE A 219 -0.79 5.00 -0.60
C ILE A 219 -2.25 4.51 -0.65
N ILE A 220 -3.14 5.28 -1.28
CA ILE A 220 -4.54 4.89 -1.47
C ILE A 220 -4.66 3.61 -2.30
N ASP A 221 -3.95 3.53 -3.42
CA ASP A 221 -4.02 2.38 -4.32
C ASP A 221 -3.49 1.10 -3.63
N VAL A 222 -2.45 1.22 -2.80
CA VAL A 222 -1.97 0.09 -1.97
C VAL A 222 -3.04 -0.37 -0.99
N LEU A 223 -3.71 0.56 -0.31
CA LEU A 223 -4.79 0.21 0.62
C LEU A 223 -5.98 -0.44 -0.10
N LYS A 224 -6.34 0.03 -1.29
CA LYS A 224 -7.38 -0.59 -2.13
C LYS A 224 -7.02 -2.03 -2.48
N VAL A 225 -5.81 -2.25 -3.00
CA VAL A 225 -5.31 -3.60 -3.32
C VAL A 225 -5.32 -4.50 -2.09
N LEU A 226 -4.93 -3.99 -0.92
CA LEU A 226 -4.93 -4.77 0.32
C LEU A 226 -6.35 -5.18 0.74
N ILE A 227 -7.30 -4.25 0.66
CA ILE A 227 -8.72 -4.50 0.94
C ILE A 227 -9.30 -5.49 -0.07
N ASP A 228 -8.97 -5.35 -1.35
CA ASP A 228 -9.42 -6.26 -2.41
C ASP A 228 -8.93 -7.69 -2.16
N ILE A 229 -7.66 -7.89 -1.78
CA ILE A 229 -7.15 -9.22 -1.39
C ILE A 229 -7.93 -9.78 -0.20
N LYS A 230 -8.23 -8.93 0.79
CA LYS A 230 -8.99 -9.35 1.98
C LYS A 230 -10.44 -9.74 1.65
N ASN A 231 -11.04 -9.06 0.68
CA ASN A 231 -12.35 -9.39 0.11
C ASN A 231 -12.31 -10.60 -0.85
N GLY A 232 -11.15 -11.22 -1.06
CA GLY A 232 -10.98 -12.38 -1.95
C GLY A 232 -10.77 -12.01 -3.43
N GLY A 233 -10.72 -10.72 -3.76
CA GLY A 233 -10.51 -10.17 -5.10
C GLY A 233 -9.04 -10.04 -5.50
N GLY A 234 -8.20 -11.02 -5.19
CA GLY A 234 -6.78 -10.98 -5.52
C GLY A 234 -6.00 -12.17 -4.99
N THR A 235 -4.68 -12.16 -5.21
CA THR A 235 -3.76 -13.17 -4.69
C THR A 235 -2.67 -12.51 -3.87
N VAL A 236 -2.17 -13.24 -2.86
CA VAL A 236 -1.02 -12.85 -2.06
C VAL A 236 0.24 -13.12 -2.87
N ASP A 237 1.19 -12.19 -2.84
CA ASP A 237 2.43 -12.32 -3.58
C ASP A 237 3.35 -13.36 -2.93
N ASP A 238 3.96 -14.19 -3.77
CA ASP A 238 5.02 -15.11 -3.36
C ASP A 238 6.37 -14.36 -3.33
N ILE A 239 6.98 -14.31 -2.14
CA ILE A 239 8.26 -13.63 -1.91
C ILE A 239 9.44 -14.37 -2.57
N ASP A 240 9.30 -15.68 -2.79
CA ASP A 240 10.37 -16.55 -3.29
C ASP A 240 10.42 -16.60 -4.82
N HIS A 241 9.33 -16.20 -5.47
CA HIS A 241 9.28 -16.02 -6.91
C HIS A 241 10.42 -15.09 -7.39
N LEU A 242 11.26 -15.53 -8.35
CA LEU A 242 12.40 -14.73 -8.85
C LEU A 242 12.00 -13.40 -9.51
N GLY A 243 10.72 -13.22 -9.80
CA GLY A 243 10.17 -11.91 -10.16
C GLY A 243 10.23 -10.89 -9.02
N ASN A 244 10.22 -11.32 -7.76
CA ASN A 244 10.25 -10.47 -6.56
C ASN A 244 11.63 -10.43 -5.89
N ARG A 245 12.57 -11.27 -6.35
CA ARG A 245 13.97 -11.26 -5.95
C ARG A 245 14.85 -10.68 -7.05
N ARG A 246 15.69 -9.72 -6.69
CA ARG A 246 16.52 -8.96 -7.63
C ARG A 246 18.00 -9.17 -7.35
N ILE A 247 18.79 -9.34 -8.40
CA ILE A 247 20.25 -9.39 -8.31
C ILE A 247 20.80 -7.97 -8.32
N ARG A 248 21.63 -7.66 -7.32
CA ARG A 248 22.47 -6.46 -7.29
C ARG A 248 23.87 -6.84 -7.74
N SER A 249 24.39 -6.11 -8.73
CA SER A 249 25.77 -6.27 -9.19
C SER A 249 26.71 -5.38 -8.37
N VAL A 250 28.02 -5.61 -8.51
CA VAL A 250 29.06 -4.81 -7.85
C VAL A 250 28.88 -3.32 -8.14
N GLY A 251 28.56 -2.96 -9.38
CA GLY A 251 28.39 -1.56 -9.80
C GLY A 251 27.32 -0.83 -8.98
N GLU A 252 26.13 -1.41 -8.85
CA GLU A 252 25.04 -0.82 -8.09
C GLU A 252 25.34 -0.74 -6.59
N MET A 253 25.99 -1.77 -6.03
CA MET A 253 26.38 -1.76 -4.63
C MET A 253 27.38 -0.65 -4.33
N VAL A 254 28.39 -0.48 -5.20
CA VAL A 254 29.38 0.58 -5.09
C VAL A 254 28.74 1.95 -5.31
N GLU A 255 27.81 2.10 -6.26
CA GLU A 255 27.06 3.34 -6.48
C GLU A 255 26.33 3.79 -5.21
N ASN A 256 25.64 2.87 -4.54
CA ASN A 256 24.93 3.18 -3.30
C ASN A 256 25.88 3.66 -2.19
N GLN A 257 27.03 2.99 -2.01
CA GLN A 257 28.03 3.41 -1.04
C GLN A 257 28.66 4.76 -1.42
N PHE A 258 28.91 4.97 -2.70
CA PHE A 258 29.41 6.24 -3.21
C PHE A 258 28.41 7.38 -2.97
N ARG A 259 27.11 7.14 -3.18
CA ARG A 259 26.02 8.08 -2.88
C ARG A 259 26.02 8.46 -1.39
N VAL A 260 26.15 7.49 -0.48
CA VAL A 260 26.29 7.77 0.97
C VAL A 260 27.52 8.65 1.25
N GLY A 261 28.63 8.40 0.56
CA GLY A 261 29.82 9.26 0.64
C GLY A 261 29.55 10.69 0.17
N LEU A 262 28.84 10.87 -0.94
CA LEU A 262 28.47 12.17 -1.48
C LEU A 262 27.54 12.96 -0.54
N VAL A 263 26.55 12.31 0.06
CA VAL A 263 25.63 12.97 1.03
C VAL A 263 26.42 13.52 2.24
N ARG A 264 27.45 12.81 2.70
CA ARG A 264 28.33 13.30 3.78
C ARG A 264 29.15 14.51 3.34
N VAL A 265 29.68 14.49 2.11
CA VAL A 265 30.43 15.62 1.54
C VAL A 265 29.52 16.82 1.35
N GLU A 266 28.32 16.63 0.80
CA GLU A 266 27.33 17.68 0.59
C GLU A 266 26.99 18.41 1.89
N ARG A 267 26.75 17.65 2.97
CA ARG A 267 26.48 18.24 4.29
C ARG A 267 27.64 19.11 4.78
N ALA A 268 28.87 18.60 4.70
CA ALA A 268 30.06 19.34 5.11
C ALA A 268 30.27 20.60 4.26
N VAL A 269 29.99 20.53 2.96
CA VAL A 269 30.07 21.68 2.04
C VAL A 269 29.01 22.72 2.38
N LYS A 270 27.75 22.31 2.62
CA LYS A 270 26.66 23.22 3.04
C LYS A 270 26.99 23.94 4.35
N GLU A 271 27.51 23.23 5.33
CA GLU A 271 27.94 23.81 6.62
C GLU A 271 29.08 24.82 6.43
N ARG A 272 30.08 24.52 5.59
CA ARG A 272 31.19 25.45 5.29
C ARG A 272 30.73 26.70 4.54
N LEU A 273 29.86 26.54 3.53
CA LEU A 273 29.32 27.67 2.77
C LEU A 273 28.48 28.61 3.62
N SER A 274 27.80 28.10 4.66
CA SER A 274 27.04 28.93 5.59
C SER A 274 27.92 29.81 6.49
N LEU A 275 29.19 29.44 6.69
CA LEU A 275 30.13 30.12 7.58
C LEU A 275 31.14 31.00 6.83
N ALA A 276 31.29 30.81 5.52
CA ALA A 276 32.30 31.49 4.72
C ALA A 276 31.87 32.91 4.34
N GLU A 277 32.74 33.89 4.58
CA GLU A 277 32.66 35.19 3.92
C GLU A 277 32.93 35.00 2.41
N SER A 278 32.06 35.54 1.56
CA SER A 278 31.91 35.12 0.16
C SER A 278 33.06 35.47 -0.80
N GLU A 279 34.14 36.09 -0.33
CA GLU A 279 35.25 36.50 -1.20
C GLU A 279 36.46 35.55 -1.10
N GLY A 280 36.79 34.91 -2.22
CA GLY A 280 38.06 34.20 -2.43
C GLY A 280 38.03 32.68 -2.22
N LEU A 281 36.90 32.08 -1.86
CA LEU A 281 36.84 30.64 -1.57
C LEU A 281 36.79 29.78 -2.84
N MET A 282 37.76 28.90 -3.02
CA MET A 282 37.88 28.06 -4.22
C MET A 282 37.16 26.71 -4.04
N PRO A 283 36.48 26.15 -5.06
CA PRO A 283 35.74 24.88 -4.93
C PRO A 283 36.56 23.69 -4.42
N GLN A 284 37.86 23.65 -4.72
CA GLN A 284 38.78 22.63 -4.23
C GLN A 284 38.93 22.62 -2.70
N GLU A 285 38.71 23.75 -2.04
CA GLU A 285 38.83 23.89 -0.58
C GLU A 285 37.57 23.40 0.14
N LEU A 286 36.44 23.36 -0.58
CA LEU A 286 35.16 22.85 -0.06
C LEU A 286 35.11 21.32 -0.10
N ILE A 287 35.69 20.70 -1.13
CA ILE A 287 35.53 19.26 -1.39
C ILE A 287 36.66 18.47 -0.73
N ASN A 288 36.32 17.60 0.22
CA ASN A 288 37.25 16.65 0.82
C ASN A 288 37.01 15.24 0.25
N ALA A 289 38.05 14.62 -0.31
CA ALA A 289 37.96 13.27 -0.86
C ALA A 289 37.97 12.15 0.21
N LYS A 290 38.46 12.42 1.42
CA LYS A 290 38.61 11.39 2.48
C LYS A 290 37.30 10.65 2.81
N PRO A 291 36.15 11.32 2.99
CA PRO A 291 34.88 10.64 3.28
C PRO A 291 34.46 9.66 2.17
N ILE A 292 34.68 10.03 0.91
CA ILE A 292 34.34 9.20 -0.25
C ILE A 292 35.26 7.98 -0.30
N SER A 293 36.58 8.20 -0.24
CA SER A 293 37.56 7.10 -0.26
C SER A 293 37.40 6.15 0.92
N ALA A 294 37.04 6.64 2.11
CA ALA A 294 36.81 5.81 3.28
C ALA A 294 35.65 4.83 3.07
N VAL A 295 34.51 5.32 2.58
CA VAL A 295 33.32 4.48 2.33
C VAL A 295 33.57 3.42 1.26
N VAL A 296 34.31 3.77 0.18
CA VAL A 296 34.68 2.80 -0.86
C VAL A 296 35.66 1.75 -0.31
N LYS A 297 36.66 2.15 0.47
CA LYS A 297 37.61 1.22 1.10
C LYS A 297 36.91 0.29 2.11
N GLU A 298 35.99 0.81 2.90
CA GLU A 298 35.18 0.03 3.83
C GLU A 298 34.34 -1.02 3.09
N PHE A 299 33.71 -0.64 1.97
CA PHE A 299 32.96 -1.59 1.14
C PHE A 299 33.84 -2.73 0.63
N PHE A 300 35.00 -2.45 0.04
CA PHE A 300 35.87 -3.52 -0.49
C PHE A 300 36.66 -4.27 0.59
N GLY A 301 36.92 -3.65 1.74
CA GLY A 301 37.74 -4.22 2.80
C GLY A 301 36.96 -5.07 3.80
N SER A 302 35.74 -4.67 4.16
CA SER A 302 34.98 -5.30 5.26
C SER A 302 33.58 -5.82 4.88
N SER A 303 33.14 -5.63 3.64
CA SER A 303 31.85 -6.19 3.20
C SER A 303 31.90 -7.72 3.15
N GLN A 304 30.84 -8.38 3.66
CA GLN A 304 30.66 -9.83 3.59
C GLN A 304 30.66 -10.38 2.15
N LEU A 305 30.36 -9.52 1.17
CA LEU A 305 30.32 -9.88 -0.25
C LEU A 305 31.67 -9.65 -0.95
N SER A 306 32.60 -8.93 -0.32
CA SER A 306 33.97 -8.78 -0.79
C SER A 306 34.83 -9.89 -0.18
N GLN A 307 34.89 -11.04 -0.86
CA GLN A 307 35.55 -12.24 -0.37
C GLN A 307 36.86 -12.50 -1.13
N PHE A 308 37.80 -13.18 -0.48
CA PHE A 308 38.96 -13.71 -1.16
C PHE A 308 38.53 -14.69 -2.25
N MET A 309 39.06 -14.51 -3.45
CA MET A 309 38.70 -15.33 -4.59
C MET A 309 39.19 -16.77 -4.38
N ASP A 310 38.30 -17.75 -4.52
CA ASP A 310 38.67 -19.16 -4.63
C ASP A 310 39.49 -19.39 -5.92
N GLN A 311 40.79 -19.64 -5.73
CA GLN A 311 41.79 -19.79 -6.79
C GLN A 311 42.33 -21.22 -6.88
N ASN A 312 41.63 -22.21 -6.33
CA ASN A 312 42.10 -23.60 -6.37
C ASN A 312 42.24 -24.14 -7.80
N ASN A 313 41.32 -23.75 -8.69
CA ASN A 313 41.36 -24.09 -10.12
C ASN A 313 40.49 -23.11 -10.94
N PRO A 314 40.61 -23.10 -12.29
CA PRO A 314 39.85 -22.16 -13.13
C PRO A 314 38.32 -22.30 -13.00
N LEU A 315 37.81 -23.50 -12.74
CA LEU A 315 36.37 -23.73 -12.55
C LEU A 315 35.89 -23.07 -11.26
N SER A 316 36.61 -23.26 -10.15
CA SER A 316 36.34 -22.60 -8.87
C SER A 316 36.30 -21.08 -9.03
N GLU A 317 37.24 -20.50 -9.78
CA GLU A 317 37.28 -19.06 -10.02
C GLU A 317 36.04 -18.56 -10.77
N ILE A 318 35.67 -19.24 -11.86
CA ILE A 318 34.52 -18.87 -12.70
C ILE A 318 33.21 -19.05 -11.92
N THR A 319 33.04 -20.17 -11.22
CA THR A 319 31.88 -20.44 -10.38
C THR A 319 31.76 -19.39 -9.28
N HIS A 320 32.86 -19.01 -8.63
CA HIS A 320 32.84 -18.02 -7.56
C HIS A 320 32.38 -16.64 -8.07
N LYS A 321 32.83 -16.23 -9.25
CA LYS A 321 32.39 -14.97 -9.89
C LYS A 321 30.92 -14.98 -10.32
N ARG A 322 30.35 -16.16 -10.59
CA ARG A 322 28.94 -16.35 -11.01
C ARG A 322 28.00 -16.72 -9.86
N ARG A 323 28.47 -16.62 -8.63
CA ARG A 323 27.72 -16.95 -7.42
C ARG A 323 26.74 -15.82 -7.07
N VAL A 324 25.54 -16.19 -6.67
CA VAL A 324 24.53 -15.29 -6.10
C VAL A 324 24.31 -15.63 -4.63
N SER A 325 24.16 -14.60 -3.80
CA SER A 325 24.00 -14.73 -2.35
C SER A 325 22.74 -14.00 -1.90
N ALA A 326 21.89 -14.67 -1.13
CA ALA A 326 20.79 -14.06 -0.40
C ALA A 326 21.27 -13.37 0.90
N LEU A 327 22.51 -13.62 1.32
CA LEU A 327 23.15 -13.01 2.49
C LEU A 327 23.80 -11.68 2.13
N GLY A 328 23.89 -10.78 3.10
CA GLY A 328 24.61 -9.50 2.99
C GLY A 328 23.73 -8.28 3.29
N PRO A 329 24.23 -7.06 3.04
CA PRO A 329 23.51 -5.83 3.34
C PRO A 329 22.19 -5.74 2.54
N GLY A 330 21.07 -5.69 3.26
CA GLY A 330 19.72 -5.68 2.69
C GLY A 330 19.19 -7.05 2.27
N GLY A 331 19.93 -8.13 2.55
CA GLY A 331 19.50 -9.52 2.37
C GLY A 331 19.04 -10.18 3.66
N LEU A 332 18.95 -11.51 3.62
CA LEU A 332 18.60 -12.34 4.78
C LEU A 332 19.82 -12.60 5.66
N THR A 333 19.58 -12.82 6.95
CA THR A 333 20.57 -13.42 7.85
C THR A 333 20.32 -14.92 7.95
N ARG A 334 21.36 -15.69 8.27
CA ARG A 334 21.27 -17.16 8.37
C ARG A 334 20.19 -17.63 9.37
N GLU A 335 20.04 -16.90 10.46
CA GLU A 335 19.07 -17.18 11.55
C GLU A 335 17.63 -16.86 11.15
N ARG A 336 17.43 -15.87 10.28
CA ARG A 336 16.10 -15.47 9.79
C ARG A 336 15.67 -16.24 8.54
N ALA A 337 16.59 -16.95 7.90
CA ALA A 337 16.31 -17.74 6.72
C ALA A 337 15.62 -19.06 7.09
N GLY A 338 14.29 -19.07 6.95
CA GLY A 338 13.45 -20.26 7.11
C GLY A 338 13.67 -21.33 6.02
N PHE A 339 12.82 -22.35 6.04
CA PHE A 339 12.88 -23.45 5.08
C PHE A 339 12.49 -22.99 3.66
N GLU A 340 11.40 -22.22 3.53
CA GLU A 340 10.83 -21.78 2.24
C GLU A 340 11.85 -21.07 1.35
N VAL A 341 12.59 -20.11 1.92
CA VAL A 341 13.58 -19.32 1.17
C VAL A 341 14.80 -20.13 0.69
N ARG A 342 15.03 -21.32 1.26
CA ARG A 342 16.13 -22.24 0.93
C ARG A 342 15.72 -23.30 -0.09
N ASP A 343 14.43 -23.52 -0.26
CA ASP A 343 13.90 -24.55 -1.16
C ASP A 343 14.04 -24.13 -2.63
N VAL A 344 13.96 -25.12 -3.52
CA VAL A 344 14.03 -24.90 -4.96
C VAL A 344 12.67 -24.44 -5.47
N HIS A 345 12.58 -23.17 -5.84
CA HIS A 345 11.37 -22.61 -6.43
C HIS A 345 11.27 -22.92 -7.95
N PRO A 346 10.08 -23.19 -8.53
CA PRO A 346 9.93 -23.44 -9.96
C PRO A 346 10.51 -22.35 -10.88
N THR A 347 10.52 -21.09 -10.43
CA THR A 347 11.11 -19.99 -11.21
C THR A 347 12.62 -20.09 -11.36
N HIS A 348 13.31 -20.90 -10.56
CA HIS A 348 14.75 -21.14 -10.69
C HIS A 348 15.09 -21.79 -12.03
N TYR A 349 14.14 -22.46 -12.67
CA TYR A 349 14.34 -23.15 -13.94
C TYR A 349 15.02 -22.24 -14.99
N GLY A 350 16.20 -22.68 -15.45
CA GLY A 350 17.03 -21.97 -16.44
C GLY A 350 17.69 -20.68 -15.96
N ARG A 351 17.49 -20.28 -14.70
CA ARG A 351 17.98 -19.01 -14.11
C ARG A 351 19.02 -19.24 -13.00
N VAL A 352 18.70 -20.12 -12.05
CA VAL A 352 19.54 -20.49 -10.92
C VAL A 352 19.73 -22.00 -10.93
N CYS A 353 20.95 -22.47 -10.73
CA CYS A 353 21.24 -23.91 -10.66
C CYS A 353 20.61 -24.50 -9.40
N PRO A 354 19.72 -25.51 -9.51
CA PRO A 354 19.07 -26.11 -8.34
C PRO A 354 19.97 -27.08 -7.56
N ILE A 355 21.12 -27.45 -8.13
CA ILE A 355 22.02 -28.47 -7.59
C ILE A 355 23.27 -27.82 -6.96
N GLU A 356 23.77 -26.73 -7.54
CA GLU A 356 25.02 -26.10 -7.11
C GLU A 356 24.77 -25.06 -6.00
N THR A 357 24.74 -25.58 -4.77
CA THR A 357 24.69 -24.83 -3.50
C THR A 357 25.64 -25.49 -2.50
N PRO A 358 26.31 -24.74 -1.60
CA PRO A 358 27.06 -25.37 -0.52
C PRO A 358 26.11 -26.14 0.41
N GLU A 359 26.58 -27.28 0.91
CA GLU A 359 25.90 -28.03 1.96
C GLU A 359 26.01 -27.32 3.32
N GLY A 360 25.20 -27.76 4.28
CA GLY A 360 25.24 -27.25 5.65
C GLY A 360 24.50 -25.91 5.84
N PRO A 361 24.99 -25.00 6.72
CA PRO A 361 24.22 -23.83 7.14
C PRO A 361 23.82 -22.85 6.03
N ASN A 362 24.52 -22.88 4.88
CA ASN A 362 24.31 -21.97 3.76
C ASN A 362 23.50 -22.57 2.61
N ILE A 363 22.97 -23.79 2.77
CA ILE A 363 22.16 -24.46 1.73
C ILE A 363 20.99 -23.56 1.29
N GLY A 364 20.84 -23.38 -0.02
CA GLY A 364 19.79 -22.56 -0.65
C GLY A 364 20.01 -21.05 -0.55
N LEU A 365 20.92 -20.58 0.31
CA LEU A 365 21.22 -19.15 0.49
C LEU A 365 22.33 -18.65 -0.44
N ILE A 366 23.14 -19.57 -0.94
CA ILE A 366 24.18 -19.32 -1.91
C ILE A 366 23.91 -20.25 -3.09
N ASN A 367 23.68 -19.68 -4.26
CA ASN A 367 23.41 -20.45 -5.46
C ASN A 367 24.32 -20.01 -6.60
N SER A 368 24.41 -20.83 -7.64
CA SER A 368 25.14 -20.54 -8.87
C SER A 368 24.18 -20.13 -9.99
N LEU A 369 24.57 -19.16 -10.81
CA LEU A 369 23.79 -18.79 -12.01
C LEU A 369 23.80 -19.94 -13.03
N SER A 370 22.64 -20.27 -13.60
CA SER A 370 22.56 -21.24 -14.70
C SER A 370 23.37 -20.76 -15.92
N VAL A 371 23.71 -21.70 -16.82
CA VAL A 371 24.62 -21.48 -17.95
C VAL A 371 24.21 -20.27 -18.81
N TYR A 372 22.95 -20.24 -19.27
CA TYR A 372 22.42 -19.20 -20.16
C TYR A 372 21.67 -18.07 -19.44
N ALA A 373 21.65 -18.09 -18.11
CA ALA A 373 20.97 -17.06 -17.33
C ALA A 373 21.69 -15.72 -17.48
N ARG A 374 20.90 -14.65 -17.58
CA ARG A 374 21.41 -13.27 -17.62
C ARG A 374 20.54 -12.35 -16.79
N THR A 375 21.11 -11.22 -16.35
CA THR A 375 20.37 -10.16 -15.67
C THR A 375 19.80 -9.19 -16.69
N ASN A 376 18.51 -8.88 -16.57
CA ASN A 376 17.87 -7.87 -17.40
C ASN A 376 18.23 -6.45 -16.94
N ARG A 377 17.75 -5.43 -17.67
CA ARG A 377 18.01 -4.00 -17.37
C ARG A 377 17.58 -3.57 -15.96
N PHE A 378 16.63 -4.28 -15.36
CA PHE A 378 16.11 -4.02 -14.02
C PHE A 378 16.75 -4.91 -12.95
N GLY A 379 17.71 -5.77 -13.28
CA GLY A 379 18.39 -6.67 -12.34
C GLY A 379 17.63 -7.97 -12.00
N PHE A 380 16.56 -8.31 -12.72
CA PHE A 380 15.91 -9.62 -12.58
C PHE A 380 16.57 -10.67 -13.49
N LEU A 381 16.52 -11.93 -13.08
CA LEU A 381 17.07 -13.04 -13.87
C LEU A 381 16.12 -13.45 -14.99
N GLU A 382 16.66 -13.56 -16.20
CA GLU A 382 15.97 -14.07 -17.38
C GLU A 382 16.79 -15.18 -18.04
N THR A 383 16.10 -16.03 -18.79
CA THR A 383 16.68 -17.16 -19.50
C THR A 383 16.10 -17.19 -20.92
N PRO A 384 16.92 -17.45 -21.96
CA PRO A 384 16.46 -17.44 -23.34
C PRO A 384 15.57 -18.65 -23.64
N TYR A 385 14.50 -18.43 -24.41
CA TYR A 385 13.63 -19.46 -24.99
C TYR A 385 13.64 -19.34 -26.52
N ARG A 386 13.28 -20.41 -27.24
CA ARG A 386 13.24 -20.46 -28.72
C ARG A 386 11.90 -20.05 -29.28
#